data_AF-A0A1M7HDN0-F1
#
_entry.id   AF-A0A1M7HDN0-F1
#
_cell.length_a   1.000
_cell.length_b   1.000
_cell.length_c   1.000
_cell.angle_alpha   90.00
_cell.angle_beta   90.00
_cell.angle_gamma   90.00
#
_symmetry.space_group_name_H-M   'P 1'
#
loop_
_entity.id
_entity.type
_entity.pdbx_description
1 polymer ?
#
loop_
_entity_poly.entity_id
_entity_poly.type
_entity_poly.pdbx_seq_one_letter_code
_entity_poly.pdbx_strand_id
1 'polypeptide(L)'
;MHESLKGISTRILGLATDALKRANTDAVYFDPGMEHRQSLAPLAAAHAGELVLKALIAKEHPLLLFKNIGEKATDDEIDLDWLLKNGRTHDFSRLPSVLWAASGIKVPNMESYRRIAELRNQIQHFVDDRDCDVQYACLDFIYSNIDPLLSKHFGIAACKFHEDQFDDYVIGCLLAHQIRFTVPRDTMLTEIDPNEYLQSCSHDYRRWACTELKLDLPI
;
A
#
# COMPACT_ATOMS: atom_id res chain seq x y z
N MET A 1 6.18 6.42 -27.58
CA MET A 1 6.33 6.96 -26.21
C MET A 1 7.65 7.72 -26.16
N HIS A 2 7.65 8.97 -25.73
CA HIS A 2 8.87 9.79 -25.62
C HIS A 2 9.87 9.12 -24.65
N GLU A 3 11.17 9.10 -24.97
CA GLU A 3 12.17 8.30 -24.23
C GLU A 3 12.25 8.69 -22.74
N SER A 4 12.02 9.97 -22.42
CA SER A 4 11.98 10.47 -21.03
C SER A 4 10.87 9.83 -20.17
N LEU A 5 9.81 9.31 -20.79
CA LEU A 5 8.71 8.67 -20.11
C LEU A 5 8.95 7.17 -19.82
N LYS A 6 10.01 6.61 -20.42
CA LYS A 6 10.37 5.21 -20.25
C LYS A 6 10.84 4.95 -18.82
N GLY A 7 10.36 3.84 -18.25
CA GLY A 7 10.70 3.43 -16.89
C GLY A 7 10.09 4.30 -15.78
N ILE A 8 9.20 5.26 -16.08
CA ILE A 8 8.48 6.04 -15.05
C ILE A 8 7.74 5.11 -14.09
N SER A 9 7.03 4.10 -14.61
CA SER A 9 6.32 3.11 -13.79
C SER A 9 7.24 2.45 -12.76
N THR A 10 8.43 1.99 -13.18
CA THR A 10 9.41 1.35 -12.30
C THR A 10 9.96 2.30 -11.25
N ARG A 11 10.24 3.56 -11.61
CA ARG A 11 10.71 4.58 -10.65
C ARG A 11 9.65 4.91 -9.61
N ILE A 12 8.39 5.05 -10.03
CA ILE A 12 7.25 5.26 -9.11
C ILE A 12 7.10 4.04 -8.19
N LEU A 13 7.20 2.82 -8.72
CA LEU A 13 7.13 1.60 -7.92
C LEU A 13 8.22 1.54 -6.84
N GLY A 14 9.46 1.92 -7.16
CA GLY A 14 10.54 1.98 -6.17
C GLY A 14 10.22 2.92 -5.00
N LEU A 15 9.70 4.11 -5.29
CA LEU A 15 9.24 5.02 -4.23
C LEU A 15 8.01 4.47 -3.49
N ALA A 16 7.13 3.76 -4.19
CA ALA A 16 5.96 3.13 -3.59
C ALA A 16 6.35 2.08 -2.55
N THR A 17 7.38 1.27 -2.84
CA THR A 17 7.90 0.26 -1.91
C THR A 17 8.58 0.88 -0.69
N ASP A 18 9.26 2.01 -0.84
CA ASP A 18 9.83 2.74 0.30
C ASP A 18 8.73 3.36 1.18
N ALA A 19 7.68 3.93 0.56
CA ALA A 19 6.52 4.43 1.29
C ALA A 19 5.76 3.29 2.01
N LEU A 20 5.63 2.12 1.36
CA LEU A 20 5.03 0.93 1.95
C LEU A 20 5.86 0.42 3.13
N LYS A 21 7.19 0.39 2.99
CA LYS A 21 8.11 0.04 4.08
C LYS A 21 7.85 0.87 5.32
N ARG A 22 7.71 2.19 5.14
CA ARG A 22 7.37 3.09 6.23
C ARG A 22 5.99 2.81 6.80
N ALA A 23 4.99 2.61 5.94
CA ALA A 23 3.61 2.37 6.36
C ALA A 23 3.45 1.09 7.20
N ASN A 24 4.05 -0.03 6.77
CA ASN A 24 4.07 -1.27 7.55
C ASN A 24 4.81 -1.07 8.88
N THR A 25 5.96 -0.40 8.86
CA THR A 25 6.76 -0.20 10.07
C THR A 25 5.99 0.63 11.11
N ASP A 26 5.44 1.77 10.71
CA ASP A 26 4.69 2.66 11.60
C ASP A 26 3.36 2.05 12.08
N ALA A 27 2.77 1.13 11.30
CA ALA A 27 1.55 0.43 11.69
C ALA A 27 1.81 -0.75 12.65
N VAL A 28 2.97 -1.40 12.58
CA VAL A 28 3.28 -2.63 13.34
C VAL A 28 4.08 -2.34 14.61
N TYR A 29 5.12 -1.52 14.53
CA TYR A 29 6.09 -1.37 15.61
C TYR A 29 5.76 -0.19 16.51
N PHE A 30 5.86 -0.41 17.82
CA PHE A 30 5.78 0.63 18.83
C PHE A 30 7.14 0.83 19.47
N ASP A 31 7.80 1.94 19.11
CA ASP A 31 9.09 2.33 19.66
C ASP A 31 8.89 3.42 20.73
N PRO A 32 9.35 3.21 21.98
CA PRO A 32 9.36 4.27 22.99
C PRO A 32 10.12 5.52 22.49
N GLY A 33 9.54 6.71 22.69
CA GLY A 33 10.10 7.98 22.19
C GLY A 33 9.72 8.31 20.73
N MET A 34 8.81 7.54 20.13
CA MET A 34 8.34 7.71 18.75
C MET A 34 6.80 7.73 18.68
N GLU A 35 6.19 8.44 19.62
CA GLU A 35 4.75 8.44 19.89
C GLU A 35 3.92 8.88 18.67
N HIS A 36 4.47 9.76 17.82
CA HIS A 36 3.77 10.25 16.63
C HIS A 36 3.86 9.33 15.41
N ARG A 37 4.68 8.25 15.43
CA ARG A 37 4.80 7.35 14.27
C ARG A 37 3.47 6.72 13.90
N GLN A 38 2.71 6.26 14.88
CA GLN A 38 1.38 5.67 14.64
C GLN A 38 0.43 6.68 13.97
N SER A 39 0.51 7.95 14.36
CA SER A 39 -0.26 9.03 13.72
C SER A 39 0.20 9.27 12.27
N LEU A 40 1.45 8.99 11.91
CA LEU A 40 1.97 9.13 10.55
C LEU A 40 1.62 7.94 9.64
N ALA A 41 1.31 6.77 10.21
CA ALA A 41 1.02 5.55 9.45
C ALA A 41 -0.05 5.74 8.36
N PRO A 42 -1.18 6.44 8.59
CA PRO A 42 -2.19 6.67 7.54
C PRO A 42 -1.67 7.51 6.37
N LEU A 43 -0.78 8.47 6.64
CA LEU A 43 -0.17 9.30 5.61
C LEU A 43 0.74 8.44 4.72
N ALA A 44 1.59 7.61 5.34
CA ALA A 44 2.49 6.71 4.64
C ALA A 44 1.71 5.65 3.84
N ALA A 45 0.67 5.04 4.44
CA ALA A 45 -0.18 4.05 3.79
C ALA A 45 -0.91 4.64 2.57
N ALA A 46 -1.56 5.79 2.72
CA ALA A 46 -2.21 6.47 1.61
C ALA A 46 -1.22 6.86 0.50
N HIS A 47 -0.01 7.32 0.86
CA HIS A 47 1.03 7.66 -0.12
C HIS A 47 1.54 6.42 -0.87
N ALA A 48 1.77 5.30 -0.17
CA ALA A 48 2.13 4.03 -0.79
C ALA A 48 1.06 3.58 -1.79
N GLY A 49 -0.21 3.64 -1.40
CA GLY A 49 -1.32 3.29 -2.27
C GLY A 49 -1.45 4.21 -3.49
N GLU A 50 -1.28 5.52 -3.30
CA GLU A 50 -1.24 6.51 -4.37
C GLU A 50 -0.17 6.15 -5.42
N LEU A 51 1.04 5.85 -4.95
CA LEU A 51 2.17 5.53 -5.82
C LEU A 51 2.00 4.18 -6.52
N VAL A 52 1.47 3.14 -5.86
CA VAL A 52 1.19 1.86 -6.52
C VAL A 52 0.16 2.01 -7.64
N LEU A 53 -0.93 2.75 -7.39
CA LEU A 53 -1.93 3.04 -8.42
C LEU A 53 -1.32 3.83 -9.58
N LYS A 54 -0.50 4.84 -9.28
CA LYS A 54 0.22 5.61 -10.31
C LYS A 54 1.22 4.75 -11.08
N ALA A 55 1.93 3.83 -10.44
CA ALA A 55 2.85 2.92 -11.11
C ALA A 55 2.11 2.01 -12.11
N LEU A 56 0.92 1.52 -11.74
CA LEU A 56 0.06 0.74 -12.62
C LEU A 56 -0.46 1.56 -13.80
N ILE A 57 -0.98 2.77 -13.55
CA ILE A 57 -1.45 3.68 -14.61
C ILE A 57 -0.29 4.00 -15.58
N ALA A 58 0.89 4.30 -15.05
CA ALA A 58 2.07 4.63 -15.85
C ALA A 58 2.66 3.43 -16.61
N LYS A 59 2.35 2.21 -16.20
CA LYS A 59 2.72 1.00 -16.94
C LYS A 59 2.00 0.93 -18.28
N GLU A 60 0.74 1.39 -18.31
CA GLU A 60 -0.08 1.48 -19.52
C GLU A 60 0.17 2.78 -20.28
N HIS A 61 0.00 3.93 -19.62
CA HIS A 61 0.14 5.24 -20.26
C HIS A 61 0.56 6.36 -19.27
N PRO A 62 1.85 6.73 -19.17
CA PRO A 62 2.37 7.69 -18.20
C PRO A 62 1.68 9.06 -18.18
N LEU A 63 1.16 9.55 -19.31
CA LEU A 63 0.49 10.85 -19.33
C LEU A 63 -0.88 10.84 -18.64
N LEU A 64 -1.49 9.67 -18.43
CA LEU A 64 -2.78 9.57 -17.70
C LEU A 64 -2.63 9.79 -16.19
N LEU A 65 -1.40 10.01 -15.70
CA LEU A 65 -1.18 10.49 -14.34
C LEU A 65 -1.66 11.95 -14.16
N PHE A 66 -1.72 12.70 -15.24
CA PHE A 66 -2.08 14.11 -15.24
C PHE A 66 -3.56 14.31 -15.54
N LYS A 67 -4.27 14.95 -14.62
CA LYS A 67 -5.64 15.42 -14.77
C LYS A 67 -5.74 16.56 -15.79
N ASN A 68 -4.73 17.42 -15.79
CA ASN A 68 -4.62 18.53 -16.72
C ASN A 68 -3.14 18.70 -17.10
N ILE A 69 -2.89 18.68 -18.39
CA ILE A 69 -1.64 19.06 -19.02
C ILE A 69 -1.97 20.48 -19.52
N GLY A 70 -1.56 21.51 -18.77
CA GLY A 70 -1.97 22.90 -19.02
C GLY A 70 -1.87 23.36 -20.49
N GLU A 71 -2.55 24.44 -20.82
CA GLU A 71 -2.52 24.96 -22.19
C GLU A 71 -1.13 25.53 -22.51
N LYS A 72 -0.56 25.09 -23.63
CA LYS A 72 0.69 25.65 -24.16
C LYS A 72 0.34 26.71 -25.18
N ALA A 73 0.91 27.91 -25.04
CA ALA A 73 0.68 29.03 -25.95
C ALA A 73 1.44 28.88 -27.29
N THR A 74 2.36 27.92 -27.38
CA THR A 74 3.21 27.64 -28.55
C THR A 74 3.08 26.17 -28.96
N ASP A 75 3.28 25.88 -30.25
CA ASP A 75 3.28 24.53 -30.85
C ASP A 75 4.48 23.65 -30.43
N ASP A 76 5.27 24.09 -29.44
CA ASP A 76 6.44 23.34 -28.98
C ASP A 76 6.03 22.00 -28.34
N GLU A 77 6.83 20.95 -28.55
CA GLU A 77 6.56 19.60 -28.03
C GLU A 77 6.44 19.58 -26.48
N ILE A 78 5.51 18.79 -25.94
CA ILE A 78 5.33 18.62 -24.49
C ILE A 78 6.38 17.62 -24.00
N ASP A 79 7.45 18.15 -23.40
CA ASP A 79 8.50 17.35 -22.78
C ASP A 79 8.23 17.11 -21.27
N LEU A 80 9.10 16.30 -20.65
CA LEU A 80 8.97 15.94 -19.24
C LEU A 80 9.16 17.16 -18.32
N ASP A 81 10.09 18.07 -18.65
CA ASP A 81 10.37 19.26 -17.83
C ASP A 81 9.16 20.18 -17.80
N TRP A 82 8.46 20.31 -18.92
CA TRP A 82 7.21 21.05 -19.00
C TRP A 82 6.10 20.38 -18.17
N LEU A 83 5.96 19.05 -18.25
CA LEU A 83 4.98 18.29 -17.47
C LEU A 83 5.22 18.40 -15.96
N LEU A 84 6.48 18.38 -15.53
CA LEU A 84 6.85 18.54 -14.11
C LEU A 84 6.48 19.93 -13.57
N LYS A 85 6.56 20.97 -14.40
CA LYS A 85 6.27 22.35 -14.00
C LYS A 85 4.78 22.70 -14.05
N ASN A 86 4.08 22.18 -15.06
CA ASN A 86 2.72 22.65 -15.40
C ASN A 86 1.64 21.57 -15.25
N GLY A 87 2.04 20.30 -15.18
CA GLY A 87 1.11 19.19 -15.03
C GLY A 87 0.47 19.17 -13.66
N ARG A 88 -0.84 18.89 -13.62
CA ARG A 88 -1.58 18.64 -12.36
C ARG A 88 -1.99 17.19 -12.31
N THR A 89 -1.56 16.46 -11.29
CA THR A 89 -1.90 15.05 -11.14
C THR A 89 -3.30 14.85 -10.55
N HIS A 90 -3.85 13.65 -10.73
CA HIS A 90 -5.09 13.26 -10.08
C HIS A 90 -4.92 13.15 -8.55
N ASP A 91 -5.96 13.58 -7.82
CA ASP A 91 -6.06 13.39 -6.37
C ASP A 91 -6.27 11.93 -6.00
N PHE A 92 -5.91 11.55 -4.77
CA PHE A 92 -6.04 10.18 -4.25
C PHE A 92 -7.41 9.54 -4.50
N SER A 93 -8.50 10.30 -4.30
CA SER A 93 -9.87 9.82 -4.48
C SER A 93 -10.24 9.53 -5.95
N ARG A 94 -9.51 10.11 -6.92
CA ARG A 94 -9.75 9.93 -8.35
C ARG A 94 -8.96 8.76 -8.95
N LEU A 95 -7.85 8.36 -8.32
CA LEU A 95 -6.95 7.33 -8.86
C LEU A 95 -7.65 5.98 -9.12
N PRO A 96 -8.59 5.48 -8.30
CA PRO A 96 -9.28 4.22 -8.61
C PRO A 96 -10.04 4.27 -9.95
N SER A 97 -10.69 5.40 -10.26
CA SER A 97 -11.41 5.58 -11.52
C SER A 97 -10.45 5.70 -12.71
N VAL A 98 -9.33 6.41 -12.53
CA VAL A 98 -8.30 6.56 -13.57
C VAL A 98 -7.62 5.23 -13.86
N LEU A 99 -7.28 4.45 -12.82
CA LEU A 99 -6.73 3.11 -12.96
C LEU A 99 -7.66 2.22 -13.78
N TRP A 100 -8.95 2.19 -13.42
CA TRP A 100 -9.92 1.38 -14.13
C TRP A 100 -10.07 1.82 -15.59
N ALA A 101 -10.14 3.12 -15.87
CA ALA A 101 -10.24 3.62 -17.24
C ALA A 101 -8.99 3.33 -18.08
N ALA A 102 -7.79 3.38 -17.47
CA ALA A 102 -6.52 3.18 -18.16
C ALA A 102 -6.16 1.71 -18.40
N SER A 103 -6.55 0.82 -17.49
CA SER A 103 -6.04 -0.56 -17.43
C SER A 103 -7.10 -1.65 -17.21
N GLY A 104 -8.35 -1.26 -16.92
CA GLY A 104 -9.40 -2.18 -16.48
C GLY A 104 -9.24 -2.73 -15.06
N ILE A 105 -8.14 -2.40 -14.37
CA ILE A 105 -7.87 -2.86 -13.00
C ILE A 105 -8.78 -2.12 -12.01
N LYS A 106 -9.41 -2.88 -11.10
CA LYS A 106 -10.19 -2.33 -9.99
C LYS A 106 -9.39 -2.39 -8.69
N VAL A 107 -9.56 -1.39 -7.85
CA VAL A 107 -9.12 -1.45 -6.45
C VAL A 107 -9.94 -2.53 -5.73
N PRO A 108 -9.32 -3.52 -5.07
CA PRO A 108 -10.04 -4.70 -4.57
C PRO A 108 -11.03 -4.41 -3.44
N ASN A 109 -10.65 -3.56 -2.47
CA ASN A 109 -11.46 -3.18 -1.32
C ASN A 109 -11.63 -1.65 -1.27
N MET A 110 -12.71 -1.16 -1.88
CA MET A 110 -13.05 0.27 -1.89
C MET A 110 -13.46 0.83 -0.53
N GLU A 111 -13.89 -0.01 0.41
CA GLU A 111 -14.25 0.43 1.75
C GLU A 111 -13.00 0.86 2.51
N SER A 112 -11.98 0.00 2.59
CA SER A 112 -10.72 0.35 3.24
C SER A 112 -9.95 1.45 2.51
N TYR A 113 -10.09 1.56 1.17
CA TYR A 113 -9.56 2.69 0.41
C TYR A 113 -10.18 4.04 0.82
N ARG A 114 -11.49 4.08 1.08
CA ARG A 114 -12.15 5.31 1.57
C ARG A 114 -11.74 5.59 3.01
N ARG A 115 -11.68 4.55 3.83
CA ARG A 115 -11.28 4.67 5.24
C ARG A 115 -9.89 5.28 5.39
N ILE A 116 -8.91 4.85 4.60
CA ILE A 116 -7.56 5.45 4.66
C ILE A 116 -7.55 6.91 4.18
N ALA A 117 -8.42 7.27 3.22
CA ALA A 117 -8.53 8.66 2.75
C ALA A 117 -9.09 9.58 3.85
N GLU A 118 -10.08 9.09 4.61
CA GLU A 118 -10.64 9.79 5.76
C GLU A 118 -9.61 9.97 6.87
N LEU A 119 -8.92 8.89 7.25
CA LEU A 119 -7.85 8.93 8.25
C LEU A 119 -6.71 9.87 7.85
N ARG A 120 -6.27 9.82 6.59
CA ARG A 120 -5.27 10.75 6.05
C ARG A 120 -5.72 12.19 6.25
N ASN A 121 -6.95 12.54 5.89
CA ASN A 121 -7.47 13.90 6.03
C ASN A 121 -7.55 14.32 7.52
N GLN A 122 -8.04 13.41 8.37
CA GLN A 122 -8.15 13.63 9.82
C GLN A 122 -6.78 13.97 10.42
N ILE A 123 -5.77 13.14 10.16
CA ILE A 123 -4.41 13.34 10.67
C ILE A 123 -3.76 14.57 10.05
N GLN A 124 -3.82 14.73 8.72
CA GLN A 124 -3.11 15.80 8.01
C GLN A 124 -3.60 17.20 8.43
N HIS A 125 -4.86 17.33 8.81
CA HIS A 125 -5.45 18.63 9.16
C HIS A 125 -5.60 18.86 10.66
N PHE A 126 -5.83 17.81 11.45
CA PHE A 126 -6.23 17.96 12.84
C PHE A 126 -5.37 17.17 13.83
N VAL A 127 -4.55 16.21 13.37
CA VAL A 127 -3.81 15.28 14.24
C VAL A 127 -4.74 14.68 15.31
N ASP A 128 -5.96 14.36 14.89
CA ASP A 128 -7.03 13.95 15.78
C ASP A 128 -6.89 12.48 16.16
N ASP A 129 -6.66 12.23 17.44
CA ASP A 129 -6.29 10.95 18.05
C ASP A 129 -7.48 10.19 18.65
N ARG A 130 -8.71 10.63 18.40
CA ARG A 130 -9.92 9.97 18.88
C ARG A 130 -10.15 8.58 18.28
N ASP A 131 -9.47 8.29 17.18
CA ASP A 131 -9.57 7.01 16.49
C ASP A 131 -8.56 6.02 17.07
N CYS A 132 -9.05 4.98 17.75
CA CYS A 132 -8.21 3.99 18.40
C CYS A 132 -7.71 2.88 17.46
N ASP A 133 -8.22 2.79 16.24
CA ASP A 133 -8.01 1.64 15.34
C ASP A 133 -7.19 2.00 14.09
N VAL A 134 -6.37 3.04 14.20
CA VAL A 134 -5.58 3.61 13.09
C VAL A 134 -4.61 2.59 12.50
N GLN A 135 -3.94 1.82 13.35
CA GLN A 135 -2.97 0.80 12.91
C GLN A 135 -3.65 -0.31 12.10
N TYR A 136 -4.74 -0.86 12.62
CA TYR A 136 -5.53 -1.87 11.90
C TYR A 136 -6.05 -1.33 10.57
N ALA A 137 -6.59 -0.11 10.56
CA ALA A 137 -7.09 0.50 9.32
C ALA A 137 -5.98 0.68 8.25
N CYS A 138 -4.74 0.96 8.67
CA CYS A 138 -3.59 1.01 7.77
C CYS A 138 -3.26 -0.38 7.22
N LEU A 139 -3.18 -1.39 8.08
CA LEU A 139 -2.90 -2.77 7.68
C LEU A 139 -4.01 -3.33 6.78
N ASP A 140 -5.27 -3.18 7.15
CA ASP A 140 -6.40 -3.59 6.31
C ASP A 140 -6.36 -2.89 4.95
N PHE A 141 -6.07 -1.58 4.90
CA PHE A 141 -5.89 -0.90 3.62
C PHE A 141 -4.75 -1.51 2.78
N ILE A 142 -3.57 -1.71 3.39
CA ILE A 142 -2.40 -2.25 2.71
C ILE A 142 -2.69 -3.65 2.17
N TYR A 143 -3.17 -4.56 3.00
CA TYR A 143 -3.28 -5.97 2.65
C TYR A 143 -4.57 -6.32 1.89
N SER A 144 -5.64 -5.53 2.05
CA SER A 144 -6.85 -5.68 1.24
C SER A 144 -6.76 -5.00 -0.12
N ASN A 145 -5.82 -4.09 -0.37
CA ASN A 145 -5.68 -3.40 -1.66
C ASN A 145 -4.29 -3.46 -2.28
N ILE A 146 -3.27 -3.04 -1.54
CA ILE A 146 -1.93 -2.80 -2.08
C ILE A 146 -1.20 -4.12 -2.29
N ASP A 147 -1.22 -5.01 -1.31
CA ASP A 147 -0.64 -6.35 -1.41
C ASP A 147 -1.14 -7.16 -2.61
N PRO A 148 -2.47 -7.33 -2.85
CA PRO A 148 -2.94 -8.06 -4.02
C PRO A 148 -2.59 -7.38 -5.35
N LEU A 149 -2.53 -6.04 -5.39
CA LEU A 149 -2.08 -5.31 -6.58
C LEU A 149 -0.58 -5.52 -6.84
N LEU A 150 0.25 -5.46 -5.81
CA LEU A 150 1.69 -5.72 -5.89
C LEU A 150 1.98 -7.16 -6.32
N SER A 151 1.35 -8.12 -5.66
CA SER A 151 1.50 -9.55 -5.93
C SER A 151 1.12 -9.87 -7.38
N LYS A 152 -0.07 -9.43 -7.81
CA LYS A 152 -0.59 -9.75 -9.14
C LYS A 152 0.18 -9.07 -10.28
N HIS A 153 0.59 -7.82 -10.12
CA HIS A 153 1.10 -7.02 -11.24
C HIS A 153 2.62 -6.83 -11.25
N PHE A 154 3.27 -7.09 -10.10
CA PHE A 154 4.71 -6.94 -9.92
C PHE A 154 5.38 -8.18 -9.32
N GLY A 155 4.62 -9.15 -8.80
CA GLY A 155 5.17 -10.40 -8.24
C GLY A 155 5.81 -10.20 -6.86
N ILE A 156 5.34 -9.23 -6.09
CA ILE A 156 5.95 -8.81 -4.83
C ILE A 156 4.90 -8.87 -3.71
N ALA A 157 5.28 -9.39 -2.53
CA ALA A 157 4.45 -9.39 -1.34
C ALA A 157 4.69 -8.14 -0.47
N ALA A 158 3.64 -7.52 0.04
CA ALA A 158 3.74 -6.30 0.84
C ALA A 158 4.42 -6.52 2.19
N CYS A 159 4.29 -7.71 2.78
CA CYS A 159 4.85 -8.02 4.09
C CYS A 159 6.38 -8.05 4.11
N LYS A 160 7.06 -8.05 2.96
CA LYS A 160 8.53 -7.99 2.84
C LYS A 160 9.09 -6.56 2.94
N PHE A 161 8.23 -5.55 3.06
CA PHE A 161 8.65 -4.15 3.16
C PHE A 161 8.39 -3.62 4.56
N HIS A 162 9.41 -3.68 5.41
CA HIS A 162 9.47 -3.04 6.72
C HIS A 162 10.93 -2.77 7.11
N GLU A 163 11.16 -2.11 8.24
CA GLU A 163 12.49 -1.76 8.73
C GLU A 163 13.19 -2.87 9.52
N ASP A 164 12.43 -3.80 10.13
CA ASP A 164 12.99 -4.93 10.88
C ASP A 164 13.71 -5.96 10.00
N GLN A 165 14.56 -6.78 10.61
CA GLN A 165 15.28 -7.88 9.98
C GLN A 165 14.38 -9.09 9.71
N PHE A 166 13.34 -9.30 10.52
CA PHE A 166 12.44 -10.45 10.44
C PHE A 166 11.03 -10.03 10.05
N ASP A 167 10.43 -10.73 9.08
CA ASP A 167 9.05 -10.48 8.64
C ASP A 167 8.01 -10.87 9.72
N ASP A 168 8.47 -11.62 10.72
CA ASP A 168 7.73 -12.26 11.78
C ASP A 168 6.75 -11.34 12.50
N TYR A 169 7.18 -10.15 12.92
CA TYR A 169 6.32 -9.25 13.67
C TYR A 169 5.21 -8.64 12.82
N VAL A 170 5.51 -8.34 11.55
CA VAL A 170 4.48 -7.91 10.59
C VAL A 170 3.47 -9.04 10.40
N ILE A 171 3.94 -10.26 10.14
CA ILE A 171 3.09 -11.43 9.94
C ILE A 171 2.27 -11.74 11.19
N GLY A 172 2.87 -11.74 12.38
CA GLY A 172 2.20 -11.94 13.66
C GLY A 172 1.08 -10.91 13.88
N CYS A 173 1.33 -9.63 13.56
CA CYS A 173 0.31 -8.59 13.62
C CYS A 173 -0.85 -8.86 12.64
N LEU A 174 -0.56 -9.33 11.42
CA LEU A 174 -1.60 -9.69 10.46
C LEU A 174 -2.43 -10.90 10.92
N LEU A 175 -1.77 -11.90 11.52
CA LEU A 175 -2.44 -13.07 12.11
C LEU A 175 -3.36 -12.65 13.26
N ALA A 176 -2.88 -11.82 14.19
CA ALA A 176 -3.66 -11.32 15.32
C ALA A 176 -4.95 -10.62 14.88
N HIS A 177 -4.88 -9.87 13.78
CA HIS A 177 -6.00 -9.10 13.23
C HIS A 177 -6.81 -9.85 12.17
N GLN A 178 -6.51 -11.12 11.91
CA GLN A 178 -7.16 -11.93 10.89
C GLN A 178 -7.11 -11.32 9.47
N ILE A 179 -6.02 -10.62 9.15
CA ILE A 179 -5.81 -9.99 7.85
C ILE A 179 -5.16 -11.01 6.92
N ARG A 180 -5.76 -11.24 5.74
CA ARG A 180 -5.16 -12.11 4.72
C ARG A 180 -4.10 -11.33 3.94
N PHE A 181 -3.02 -12.01 3.58
CA PHE A 181 -1.90 -11.42 2.85
C PHE A 181 -1.28 -12.42 1.86
N THR A 182 -0.53 -11.91 0.90
CA THR A 182 0.28 -12.73 -0.01
C THR A 182 1.45 -13.30 0.78
N VAL A 183 1.49 -14.63 0.95
CA VAL A 183 2.60 -15.32 1.62
C VAL A 183 3.76 -15.53 0.64
N PRO A 184 4.95 -14.97 0.89
CA PRO A 184 6.17 -15.27 0.14
C PRO A 184 6.52 -16.77 0.18
N ARG A 185 7.06 -17.31 -0.91
CA ARG A 185 7.35 -18.76 -1.01
C ARG A 185 8.40 -19.25 -0.01
N ASP A 186 9.27 -18.35 0.44
CA ASP A 186 10.41 -18.55 1.30
C ASP A 186 10.19 -18.01 2.73
N THR A 187 8.94 -17.72 3.11
CA THR A 187 8.61 -17.31 4.47
C THR A 187 9.00 -18.40 5.47
N MET A 188 9.83 -18.04 6.43
CA MET A 188 10.18 -18.82 7.60
C MET A 188 10.03 -17.92 8.82
N LEU A 189 9.21 -18.36 9.77
CA LEU A 189 8.97 -17.64 11.02
C LEU A 189 9.84 -18.29 12.10
N THR A 190 10.67 -17.48 12.75
CA THR A 190 11.66 -17.90 13.75
C THR A 190 11.53 -17.20 15.10
N GLU A 191 10.98 -15.99 15.11
CA GLU A 191 10.83 -15.13 16.29
C GLU A 191 9.43 -15.25 16.93
N ILE A 192 8.46 -15.82 16.21
CA ILE A 192 7.10 -16.01 16.69
C ILE A 192 6.62 -17.46 16.54
N ASP A 193 5.70 -17.90 17.42
CA ASP A 193 4.88 -19.09 17.19
C ASP A 193 3.53 -18.65 16.58
N PRO A 194 3.27 -18.93 15.28
CA PRO A 194 2.01 -18.57 14.63
C PRO A 194 0.78 -19.14 15.33
N ASN A 195 0.91 -20.28 16.01
CA ASN A 195 -0.22 -20.93 16.68
C ASN A 195 -0.76 -20.08 17.83
N GLU A 196 0.10 -19.33 18.52
CA GLU A 196 -0.33 -18.43 19.61
C GLU A 196 -1.31 -17.37 19.10
N TYR A 197 -1.05 -16.80 17.92
CA TYR A 197 -1.93 -15.82 17.28
C TYR A 197 -3.20 -16.46 16.71
N LEU A 198 -3.10 -17.69 16.21
CA LEU A 198 -4.23 -18.38 15.57
C LEU A 198 -5.26 -18.91 16.56
N GLN A 199 -4.94 -19.10 17.84
CA GLN A 199 -5.88 -19.67 18.83
C GLN A 199 -7.21 -18.90 18.93
N SER A 200 -7.16 -17.57 18.91
CA SER A 200 -8.33 -16.69 19.02
C SER A 200 -9.00 -16.37 17.68
N CYS A 201 -8.42 -16.82 16.57
CA CYS A 201 -8.91 -16.54 15.23
C CYS A 201 -10.13 -17.38 14.85
N SER A 202 -10.94 -16.86 13.93
CA SER A 202 -12.05 -17.59 13.33
C SER A 202 -11.57 -18.85 12.63
N HIS A 203 -12.42 -19.88 12.63
CA HIS A 203 -12.11 -21.17 12.02
C HIS A 203 -11.71 -21.05 10.53
N ASP A 204 -12.41 -20.19 9.78
CA ASP A 204 -12.12 -19.99 8.36
C ASP A 204 -10.79 -19.28 8.13
N TYR A 205 -10.41 -18.34 9.00
CA TYR A 205 -9.10 -17.70 8.92
C TYR A 205 -7.97 -18.68 9.26
N ARG A 206 -8.13 -19.47 10.33
CA ARG A 206 -7.13 -20.49 10.71
C ARG A 206 -6.86 -21.48 9.58
N ARG A 207 -7.91 -21.95 8.91
CA ARG A 207 -7.77 -22.86 7.75
C ARG A 207 -6.94 -22.21 6.63
N TRP A 208 -7.23 -20.94 6.31
CA TRP A 208 -6.45 -20.19 5.33
C TRP A 208 -4.98 -20.07 5.76
N ALA A 209 -4.72 -19.62 6.99
CA ALA A 209 -3.37 -19.41 7.50
C ALA A 209 -2.54 -20.70 7.51
N CYS A 210 -3.11 -21.82 7.98
CA CYS A 210 -2.41 -23.11 8.00
C CYS A 210 -2.08 -23.60 6.58
N THR A 211 -2.96 -23.33 5.60
CA THR A 211 -2.72 -23.70 4.20
C THR A 211 -1.60 -22.87 3.59
N GLU A 212 -1.67 -21.55 3.72
CA GLU A 212 -0.71 -20.64 3.05
C GLU A 212 0.66 -20.63 3.73
N LEU A 213 0.71 -20.68 5.06
CA LEU A 213 1.95 -20.73 5.84
C LEU A 213 2.50 -22.16 6.03
N LYS A 214 1.80 -23.18 5.51
CA LYS A 214 2.16 -24.60 5.65
C LYS A 214 2.36 -25.04 7.12
N LEU A 215 1.44 -24.60 7.97
CA LEU A 215 1.42 -24.95 9.38
C LEU A 215 0.53 -26.18 9.59
N ASP A 216 0.85 -26.96 10.62
CA ASP A 216 -0.06 -28.01 11.08
C ASP A 216 -1.29 -27.36 11.72
N LEU A 217 -2.48 -27.88 11.40
CA LEU A 217 -3.71 -27.41 12.07
C LEU A 217 -3.64 -27.81 13.55
N PRO A 218 -3.71 -26.86 14.50
CA PRO A 218 -3.81 -27.21 15.91
C PRO A 218 -5.11 -27.99 16.14
N ILE A 219 -4.98 -29.18 16.73
CA ILE A 219 -6.07 -30.14 17.03
C ILE A 219 -7.05 -29.54 18.04
#